data_AF-G4ZFI0-F1
#
_entry.id   AF-G4ZFI0-F1
#
_cell.length_a   1.000
_cell.length_b   1.000
_cell.length_c   1.000
_cell.angle_alpha   90.00
_cell.angle_beta   90.00
_cell.angle_gamma   90.00
#
_symmetry.space_group_name_H-M   'P 1'
#
loop_
_entity.id
_entity.type
_entity.pdbx_description
1 polymer ?
#
loop_
_entity_poly.entity_id
_entity_poly.type
_entity_poly.pdbx_seq_one_letter_code
_entity_poly.pdbx_strand_id
1 'polypeptide(L)'
;EFFLGSYERLRRQPKHIVYYRAGVPASCLSDVVNAEMWALRMAFRMLDADYEPRVTFVVANKHHRLRCSARDESRQCNPPPPPLVGTIVDSGTLVDPQCFEFYLFWNKCADSV
;
A
#
# COMPACT_ATOMS: atom_id res chain seq x y z
N GLU A 1 7.59 -12.57 -15.52
CA GLU A 1 6.32 -12.93 -16.19
C GLU A 1 5.41 -11.72 -16.44
N PHE A 2 4.73 -11.12 -15.46
CA PHE A 2 3.67 -10.12 -15.73
C PHE A 2 4.11 -8.80 -16.41
N PHE A 3 5.30 -8.29 -16.09
CA PHE A 3 5.78 -7.01 -16.65
C PHE A 3 6.15 -7.13 -18.13
N LEU A 4 6.91 -8.17 -18.51
CA LEU A 4 7.28 -8.42 -19.91
C LEU A 4 6.05 -8.69 -20.80
N GLY A 5 5.12 -9.52 -20.33
CA GLY A 5 3.90 -9.79 -21.12
C GLY A 5 3.06 -8.54 -21.37
N SER A 6 3.02 -7.61 -20.41
CA SER A 6 2.33 -6.32 -20.57
C SER A 6 3.10 -5.39 -21.51
N TYR A 7 4.44 -5.39 -21.43
CA TYR A 7 5.34 -4.63 -22.30
C TYR A 7 5.17 -5.02 -23.77
N GLU A 8 5.17 -6.32 -24.06
CA GLU A 8 4.98 -6.85 -25.42
C GLU A 8 3.61 -6.49 -25.98
N ARG A 9 2.56 -6.55 -25.14
CA ARG A 9 1.19 -6.24 -25.55
C ARG A 9 0.96 -4.76 -25.84
N LEU A 10 1.53 -3.88 -25.01
CA LEU A 10 1.32 -2.44 -25.12
C LEU A 10 2.26 -1.78 -26.13
N ARG A 11 3.38 -2.44 -26.50
CA ARG A 11 4.47 -1.90 -27.33
C ARG A 11 4.91 -0.50 -26.93
N ARG A 12 4.74 -0.14 -25.66
CA ARG A 12 5.06 1.16 -25.09
C ARG A 12 5.65 0.94 -23.71
N GLN A 13 6.76 1.63 -23.44
CA GLN A 13 7.38 1.62 -22.14
C GLN A 13 6.52 2.46 -21.17
N PRO A 14 6.01 1.90 -20.07
CA PRO A 14 5.22 2.67 -19.11
C PRO A 14 6.10 3.70 -18.41
N LYS A 15 5.66 4.97 -18.39
CA LYS A 15 6.38 6.07 -17.73
C LYS A 15 6.17 6.12 -16.22
N HIS A 16 5.05 5.54 -15.76
CA HIS A 16 4.64 5.52 -14.36
C HIS A 16 4.26 4.10 -13.98
N ILE A 17 4.86 3.60 -12.90
CA ILE A 17 4.64 2.24 -12.40
C ILE A 17 4.25 2.35 -10.92
N VAL A 18 3.16 1.69 -10.54
CA VAL A 18 2.76 1.57 -9.13
C VAL A 18 2.98 0.12 -8.71
N TYR A 19 3.85 -0.08 -7.73
CA TYR A 19 4.24 -1.39 -7.23
C TYR A 19 3.70 -1.60 -5.82
N TYR A 20 2.76 -2.54 -5.69
CA TYR A 20 2.18 -2.91 -4.39
C TYR A 20 2.91 -4.12 -3.81
N ARG A 21 3.53 -3.94 -2.65
CA ARG A 21 4.26 -4.98 -1.93
C ARG A 21 3.53 -5.35 -0.64
N ALA A 22 3.17 -6.63 -0.49
CA ALA A 22 2.44 -7.12 0.68
C ALA A 22 3.33 -7.93 1.63
N GLY A 23 3.17 -7.77 2.95
CA GLY A 23 3.82 -8.64 3.93
C GLY A 23 5.27 -8.29 4.24
N VAL A 24 5.56 -6.98 4.36
CA VAL A 24 6.88 -6.49 4.77
C VAL A 24 6.79 -6.08 6.24
N PRO A 25 7.58 -6.67 7.15
CA PRO A 25 7.62 -6.23 8.54
C PRO A 25 8.06 -4.76 8.63
N ALA A 26 7.42 -3.98 9.51
CA ALA A 26 7.75 -2.56 9.69
C ALA A 26 9.25 -2.34 10.01
N SER A 27 9.86 -3.26 10.77
CA SER A 27 11.28 -3.20 11.13
C SER A 27 12.25 -3.32 9.96
N CYS A 28 11.83 -3.92 8.84
CA CYS A 28 12.68 -4.17 7.67
C CYS A 28 12.20 -3.36 6.45
N LEU A 29 11.28 -2.41 6.66
CA LEU A 29 10.64 -1.67 5.58
C LEU A 29 11.65 -0.98 4.68
N SER A 30 12.58 -0.22 5.27
CA SER A 30 13.60 0.52 4.54
C SER A 30 14.53 -0.39 3.74
N ASP A 31 14.98 -1.50 4.33
CA ASP A 31 15.90 -2.43 3.69
C ASP A 31 15.25 -3.12 2.48
N VAL A 32 14.01 -3.60 2.66
CA VAL A 32 13.24 -4.25 1.59
C VAL A 32 12.94 -3.27 0.47
N VAL A 33 12.49 -2.05 0.78
CA VAL A 33 12.23 -1.02 -0.23
C VAL A 33 13.50 -0.68 -1.00
N ASN A 34 14.63 -0.50 -0.33
CA ASN A 34 15.90 -0.18 -0.98
C ASN A 34 16.37 -1.32 -1.90
N ALA A 35 16.36 -2.55 -1.42
CA ALA A 35 16.80 -3.71 -2.18
C ALA A 35 15.88 -3.99 -3.39
N GLU A 36 14.56 -3.98 -3.20
CA GLU A 36 13.61 -4.24 -4.28
C GLU A 36 13.55 -3.08 -5.29
N MET A 37 13.63 -1.83 -4.84
CA MET A 37 13.69 -0.67 -5.75
C MET A 37 14.95 -0.70 -6.60
N TRP A 38 16.10 -1.07 -6.02
CA TRP A 38 17.33 -1.22 -6.77
C TRP A 38 17.21 -2.32 -7.82
N ALA A 39 16.67 -3.50 -7.44
CA ALA A 39 16.43 -4.59 -8.37
C ALA A 39 15.47 -4.20 -9.51
N LEU A 40 14.40 -3.47 -9.20
CA LEU A 40 13.46 -2.94 -10.21
C LEU A 40 14.17 -1.99 -11.20
N ARG A 41 14.96 -1.05 -10.70
CA ARG A 41 15.73 -0.12 -11.54
C ARG A 41 16.72 -0.85 -12.46
N MET A 42 17.40 -1.86 -11.94
CA MET A 42 18.29 -2.70 -12.76
C MET A 42 17.51 -3.44 -13.84
N ALA A 43 16.36 -4.03 -13.49
CA ALA A 43 15.51 -4.71 -14.47
C ALA A 43 15.03 -3.76 -15.57
N PHE A 44 14.66 -2.53 -15.26
CA PHE A 44 14.28 -1.53 -16.28
C PHE A 44 15.44 -1.19 -17.22
N ARG A 45 16.65 -0.99 -16.68
CA ARG A 45 17.86 -0.73 -17.48
C ARG A 45 18.28 -1.93 -18.35
N MET A 46 17.93 -3.15 -17.95
CA MET A 46 18.15 -4.34 -18.78
C MET A 46 17.21 -4.42 -19.99
N LEU A 47 16.02 -3.80 -19.92
CA LEU A 47 15.14 -3.70 -21.08
C LEU A 47 15.65 -2.63 -22.06
N ASP A 48 16.08 -1.49 -21.54
CA ASP A 48 16.58 -0.36 -22.31
C ASP A 48 17.45 0.53 -21.40
N ALA A 49 18.65 0.89 -21.85
CA ALA A 49 19.64 1.59 -21.04
C ALA A 49 19.14 2.95 -20.51
N ASP A 50 18.27 3.61 -21.27
CA ASP A 50 17.71 4.93 -20.92
C ASP A 50 16.34 4.84 -20.25
N TYR A 51 15.83 3.63 -19.99
CA TYR A 51 14.51 3.43 -19.42
C TYR A 51 14.52 3.58 -17.89
N GLU A 52 14.18 4.80 -17.45
CA GLU A 52 14.05 5.15 -16.03
C GLU A 52 12.63 5.65 -15.71
N PRO A 53 11.64 4.75 -15.53
CA PRO A 53 10.27 5.13 -15.21
C PRO A 53 10.13 5.63 -13.78
N ARG A 54 9.11 6.47 -13.55
CA ARG A 54 8.74 6.88 -12.19
C ARG A 54 8.03 5.73 -11.48
N VAL A 55 8.58 5.27 -10.37
CA VAL A 55 8.01 4.18 -9.55
C VAL A 55 7.41 4.73 -8.27
N THR A 56 6.15 4.40 -8.01
CA THR A 56 5.50 4.57 -6.70
C THR A 56 5.47 3.21 -6.01
N PHE A 57 6.23 3.09 -4.92
CA PHE A 57 6.30 1.85 -4.13
C PHE A 57 5.33 1.96 -2.96
N VAL A 58 4.33 1.08 -2.91
CA VAL A 58 3.30 1.07 -1.87
C VAL A 58 3.40 -0.22 -1.10
N VAL A 59 3.69 -0.13 0.20
CA VAL A 59 3.69 -1.30 1.08
C VAL A 59 2.32 -1.45 1.72
N ALA A 60 1.66 -2.58 1.44
CA ALA A 60 0.33 -2.90 1.94
C ALA A 60 0.41 -3.96 3.03
N ASN A 61 0.38 -3.53 4.30
CA ASN A 61 0.43 -4.42 5.45
C ASN A 61 -0.94 -4.66 6.06
N LYS A 62 -1.41 -5.90 5.98
CA LYS A 62 -2.70 -6.35 6.52
C LYS A 62 -2.64 -6.74 8.00
N HIS A 63 -1.44 -7.02 8.52
CA HIS A 63 -1.22 -7.50 9.87
C HIS A 63 -0.69 -6.38 10.77
N HIS A 64 -1.55 -5.43 11.11
CA HIS A 64 -1.27 -4.38 12.09
C HIS A 64 -2.12 -4.58 13.35
N ARG A 65 -1.63 -4.13 14.51
CA ARG A 65 -2.38 -4.19 15.78
C ARG A 65 -3.34 -3.01 15.97
N LEU A 66 -3.60 -2.24 14.91
CA LEU A 66 -4.50 -1.10 14.93
C LEU A 66 -5.96 -1.57 14.93
N ARG A 67 -6.74 -1.06 15.88
CA ARG A 67 -8.20 -1.21 15.93
C ARG A 67 -8.81 0.19 15.89
N CYS A 68 -9.65 0.46 14.89
CA CYS A 68 -10.45 1.68 14.81
C CYS A 68 -11.92 1.34 15.06
N SER A 69 -12.64 2.29 15.65
CA SER A 69 -14.08 2.25 15.81
C SER A 69 -14.66 3.58 15.35
N ALA A 70 -15.85 3.56 14.77
CA ALA A 70 -16.57 4.78 14.44
C ALA A 70 -17.09 5.40 15.75
N ARG A 71 -16.76 6.67 15.98
CA ARG A 71 -17.28 7.43 17.12
C ARG A 71 -18.59 8.07 16.68
N ASP A 72 -19.70 7.50 17.13
CA ASP A 72 -21.03 8.08 16.95
C ASP A 72 -21.45 8.69 18.29
N GLU A 73 -21.33 10.02 18.44
CA GLU A 73 -21.72 10.68 19.68
C GLU A 73 -23.25 10.63 19.92
N SER A 74 -24.03 10.34 18.88
CA SER A 74 -25.49 10.21 18.96
C SER A 74 -25.96 8.80 19.33
N ARG A 75 -25.11 7.78 19.11
CA ARG A 75 -25.40 6.38 19.41
C ARG A 75 -24.40 5.87 20.43
N GLN A 76 -24.83 5.77 21.69
CA GLN A 76 -24.11 5.01 22.71
C GLN A 76 -24.20 3.51 22.40
N CYS A 77 -23.53 3.07 21.34
CA CYS A 77 -23.33 1.66 21.04
C CYS A 77 -22.14 1.16 21.87
N ASN A 78 -22.40 0.15 22.71
CA ASN A 78 -21.38 -0.57 23.46
C ASN A 78 -21.40 -2.05 23.01
N PRO A 79 -20.39 -2.54 22.26
CA PRO A 79 -19.20 -1.83 21.78
C PRO A 79 -19.49 -0.90 20.58
N PRO A 80 -18.64 0.12 20.33
CA PRO A 80 -18.80 1.04 19.22
C PRO A 80 -18.66 0.33 17.86
N PRO A 81 -19.41 0.76 16.83
CA PRO A 81 -19.44 0.07 15.54
C PRO A 81 -18.08 0.17 14.82
N PRO A 82 -17.76 -0.82 13.95
CA PRO A 82 -16.56 -0.74 13.14
C PRO A 82 -16.65 0.43 12.12
N PRO A 83 -15.51 0.88 11.58
CA PRO A 83 -15.48 1.88 10.51
C PRO A 83 -16.24 1.39 9.27
N LEU A 84 -16.78 2.32 8.50
CA LEU A 84 -17.44 2.01 7.24
C LEU A 84 -16.43 1.55 6.19
N VAL A 85 -16.89 0.74 5.24
CA VAL A 85 -16.08 0.40 4.07
C VAL A 85 -15.77 1.66 3.28
N GLY A 86 -14.52 1.82 2.90
CA GLY A 86 -13.99 3.02 2.26
C GLY A 86 -13.50 4.08 3.23
N THR A 87 -13.60 3.87 4.56
CA THR A 87 -12.96 4.79 5.52
C THR A 87 -11.45 4.79 5.31
N ILE A 88 -10.89 6.00 5.18
CA ILE A 88 -9.45 6.25 5.11
C ILE A 88 -9.05 7.00 6.38
N VAL A 89 -7.94 6.58 7.00
CA VAL A 89 -7.30 7.30 8.12
C VAL A 89 -5.87 7.64 7.69
N ASP A 90 -5.61 8.91 7.46
CA ASP A 90 -4.36 9.46 6.93
C ASP A 90 -3.72 10.51 7.84
N SER A 91 -4.27 10.70 9.04
CA SER A 91 -3.89 11.78 9.95
C SER A 91 -4.06 11.38 11.42
N GLY A 92 -3.41 12.12 12.31
CA GLY A 92 -3.45 11.91 13.75
C GLY A 92 -2.35 11.00 14.28
N THR A 93 -2.53 10.48 15.51
CA THR A 93 -1.53 9.68 16.23
C THR A 93 -1.34 8.25 15.68
N LEU A 94 -2.18 7.85 14.72
CA LEU A 94 -2.21 6.50 14.17
C LEU A 94 -1.30 6.32 12.94
N VAL A 95 -0.91 7.42 12.31
CA VAL A 95 -0.04 7.45 11.13
C VAL A 95 1.24 8.19 11.47
N ASP A 96 2.36 7.79 10.86
CA ASP A 96 3.58 8.56 10.97
C ASP A 96 3.48 9.85 10.12
N PRO A 97 3.53 11.06 10.72
CA PRO A 97 3.41 12.32 9.98
C PRO A 97 4.61 12.60 9.06
N GLN A 98 5.73 11.90 9.23
CA GLN A 98 6.91 12.02 8.37
C GLN A 98 6.88 11.03 7.20
N CYS A 99 5.99 10.03 7.24
CA CYS A 99 5.83 9.04 6.19
C CYS A 99 4.50 9.23 5.45
N PHE A 100 4.45 8.84 4.18
CA PHE A 100 3.19 8.77 3.43
C PHE A 100 2.46 7.47 3.79
N GLU A 101 1.89 7.42 5.00
CA GLU A 101 1.18 6.28 5.57
C GLU A 101 -0.32 6.58 5.72
N PHE A 102 -1.15 5.58 5.41
CA PHE A 102 -2.59 5.65 5.62
C PHE A 102 -3.17 4.25 5.85
N TYR A 103 -4.32 4.20 6.51
CA TYR A 103 -5.13 3.00 6.69
C TYR A 103 -6.38 3.08 5.82
N LEU A 104 -6.65 2.02 5.07
CA LEU A 104 -7.85 1.89 4.24
C LEU A 104 -8.68 0.69 4.70
N PHE A 105 -9.90 0.95 5.15
CA PHE A 105 -10.88 -0.07 5.51
C PHE A 105 -11.65 -0.51 4.25
N TRP A 106 -11.11 -1.46 3.47
CA TRP A 106 -11.71 -1.83 2.18
C TRP A 106 -12.73 -2.98 2.27
N ASN A 107 -12.67 -3.80 3.31
CA ASN A 107 -13.60 -4.91 3.53
C ASN A 107 -14.60 -4.58 4.62
N LYS A 108 -15.83 -5.09 4.47
CA LYS A 108 -16.74 -5.17 5.62
C LYS A 108 -16.05 -6.00 6.70
N CYS A 109 -16.06 -5.54 7.94
CA CYS A 109 -15.93 -6.48 9.05
C CYS A 109 -17.01 -7.54 8.83
N ALA A 110 -16.61 -8.79 8.57
CA ALA A 110 -17.56 -9.88 8.57
C ALA A 110 -18.26 -9.83 9.92
N ASP A 111 -19.59 -9.77 9.89
CA ASP A 111 -20.42 -9.81 11.08
C ASP A 111 -19.92 -10.97 11.94
N SER A 112 -19.30 -10.62 13.07
CA SER A 112 -18.98 -11.62 14.09
C SER A 112 -20.32 -11.95 14.73
N VAL A 113 -20.95 -12.99 14.21
CA VAL A 113 -22.09 -13.67 14.83
C VAL A 113 -21.63 -14.30 16.15
#